data_AF-A0AAN7C7N8-F1
#
_entry.id   AF-A0AAN7C7N8-F1
#
_cell.length_a   1.000
_cell.length_b   1.000
_cell.length_c   1.000
_cell.angle_alpha   90.00
_cell.angle_beta   90.00
_cell.angle_gamma   90.00
#
_symmetry.space_group_name_H-M   'P 1'
#
loop_
_entity.id
_entity.type
_entity.pdbx_description
1 polymer ?
#
loop_
_entity_poly.entity_id
_entity_poly.type
_entity_poly.pdbx_seq_one_letter_code
_entity_poly.pdbx_strand_id
1 'polypeptide(L)'
;MSSSRTARAAPAGRRPIFGVEIEIFVRLKPSVEEWILCKRRNGDPLPYHWRHWDNTLLNNSSDRSRKSAQRALVGSAIKELISQELGSQDLGWSCEPDASLNEEKLTVPPDPRKWWGIEIISPPMSVSRHWQQEIEQVFEAIGQYFNFWTTDQTSCHVHVSPGPNKSSEYTMDQLINVAKGAYFWETALLDLLPADRKHTGWALPNYTTYATKEYYAVPYDGWKPVFKKLDKLGEQDVTKLVLTMAGKDVLGEPTRYISHSFHPLLRLGTIEFRRQAGVASAETAIHRALLAVTLHISARRYDFKGAQSRKSYPSSDELIKELAGCIKALPETCHGSQFVSWLKQCVTDYGNGRKFTEKQTNDRESALRPSSIRGIEPATPGTVQHDPALHANTQSTSSSSRGANTVEVAARGQSSSTSSRRANTIEAASRGTSSRTAQSTSSSSRGANTVEATTRGTSSRTAQSTSSSSRGANIVEARPGDVSYAPTYTESDISWSTLPR
;
A
#
# COMPACT_ATOMS: atom_id res chain seq x y z
N MET A 1 -25.05 30.02 15.42
CA MET A 1 -23.65 30.38 15.12
C MET A 1 -22.84 29.09 15.00
N SER A 2 -22.63 28.61 13.76
CA SER A 2 -21.86 27.40 13.47
C SER A 2 -20.38 27.73 13.51
N SER A 3 -19.67 27.21 14.51
CA SER A 3 -18.23 27.41 14.66
C SER A 3 -17.49 26.52 13.64
N SER A 4 -17.19 27.11 12.49
CA SER A 4 -16.30 26.53 11.48
C SER A 4 -14.88 26.47 12.05
N ARG A 5 -14.48 25.30 12.54
CA ARG A 5 -13.07 24.98 12.80
C ARG A 5 -12.34 24.96 11.46
N THR A 6 -11.68 26.06 11.12
CA THR A 6 -10.70 26.11 10.03
C THR A 6 -9.57 25.12 10.32
N ALA A 7 -9.51 24.05 9.53
CA ALA A 7 -8.40 23.10 9.56
C ALA A 7 -7.13 23.86 9.16
N ARG A 8 -6.23 24.04 10.12
CA ARG A 8 -4.93 24.70 9.92
C ARG A 8 -4.15 23.86 8.91
N ALA A 9 -3.76 24.45 7.78
CA ALA A 9 -2.95 23.78 6.76
C ALA A 9 -1.70 23.17 7.41
N ALA A 10 -1.46 21.88 7.15
CA ALA A 10 -0.31 21.19 7.72
C ALA A 10 0.98 21.86 7.19
N PRO A 11 1.97 22.16 8.06
CA PRO A 11 3.22 22.75 7.62
C PRO A 11 3.88 21.85 6.57
N ALA A 12 4.37 22.46 5.48
CA ALA A 12 4.84 21.80 4.27
C ALA A 12 5.99 20.76 4.46
N GLY A 13 6.56 20.64 5.66
CA GLY A 13 7.73 19.80 5.96
C GLY A 13 7.46 18.41 6.55
N ARG A 14 6.23 17.88 6.54
CA ARG A 14 5.90 16.59 7.22
C ARG A 14 5.32 15.49 6.33
N ARG A 15 5.40 15.64 5.01
CA ARG A 15 4.82 14.67 4.09
C ARG A 15 5.74 13.45 3.93
N PRO A 16 5.23 12.21 3.96
CA PRO A 16 6.07 11.02 3.84
C PRO A 16 6.64 10.89 2.42
N ILE A 17 7.79 10.25 2.31
CA ILE A 17 8.20 9.57 1.07
C ILE A 17 7.76 8.11 1.13
N PHE A 18 7.62 7.47 -0.02
CA PHE A 18 7.23 6.08 -0.11
C PHE A 18 7.93 5.37 -1.27
N GLY A 19 8.02 4.04 -1.21
CA GLY A 19 8.46 3.19 -2.31
C GLY A 19 7.39 2.13 -2.60
N VAL A 20 7.31 1.67 -3.83
CA VAL A 20 6.38 0.62 -4.27
C VAL A 20 7.17 -0.54 -4.86
N GLU A 21 6.83 -1.75 -4.45
CA GLU A 21 7.31 -2.99 -5.05
C GLU A 21 6.11 -3.65 -5.74
N ILE A 22 6.23 -3.90 -7.04
CA ILE A 22 5.15 -4.42 -7.89
C ILE A 22 5.57 -5.79 -8.40
N GLU A 23 5.00 -6.83 -7.82
CA GLU A 23 5.13 -8.18 -8.33
C GLU A 23 4.14 -8.41 -9.47
N ILE A 24 4.64 -8.85 -10.63
CA ILE A 24 3.82 -8.98 -11.84
C ILE A 24 4.35 -10.07 -12.76
N PHE A 25 3.47 -10.70 -13.53
CA PHE A 25 3.87 -11.55 -14.64
C PHE A 25 3.86 -10.76 -15.94
N VAL A 26 4.93 -10.89 -16.70
CA VAL A 26 5.07 -10.27 -18.02
C VAL A 26 5.28 -11.32 -19.10
N ARG A 27 4.76 -11.03 -20.30
CA ARG A 27 5.01 -11.82 -21.51
C ARG A 27 5.31 -10.90 -22.66
N LEU A 28 6.40 -11.17 -23.39
CA LEU A 28 6.74 -10.42 -24.59
C LEU A 28 5.57 -10.47 -25.60
N LYS A 29 5.21 -9.34 -26.20
CA LYS A 29 4.17 -9.32 -27.23
C LYS A 29 4.63 -10.09 -28.47
N PRO A 30 3.75 -10.83 -29.16
CA PRO A 30 4.13 -11.62 -30.35
C PRO A 30 4.82 -10.81 -31.45
N SER A 31 4.37 -9.58 -31.69
CA SER A 31 4.96 -8.62 -32.63
C SER A 31 6.39 -8.21 -32.26
N VAL A 32 6.69 -8.07 -30.97
CA VAL A 32 8.05 -7.77 -30.49
C VAL A 32 8.93 -9.01 -30.60
N GLU A 33 8.40 -10.19 -30.30
CA GLU A 33 9.08 -11.48 -30.51
C GLU A 33 9.50 -11.62 -31.98
N GLU A 34 8.59 -11.35 -32.92
CA GLU A 34 8.87 -11.38 -34.37
C GLU A 34 9.89 -10.31 -34.79
N TRP A 35 9.80 -9.09 -34.26
CA TRP A 35 10.78 -8.03 -34.53
C TRP A 35 12.19 -8.41 -34.08
N ILE A 36 12.34 -8.98 -32.88
CA ILE A 36 13.65 -9.46 -32.38
C ILE A 36 14.20 -10.56 -33.31
N LEU A 37 13.36 -11.51 -33.72
CA LEU A 37 13.76 -12.60 -34.61
C LEU A 37 14.19 -12.08 -36.00
N CYS A 38 13.47 -11.12 -36.55
CA CYS A 38 13.81 -10.45 -37.80
C CYS A 38 15.17 -9.73 -37.71
N LYS A 39 15.37 -8.93 -36.65
CA LYS A 39 16.64 -8.23 -36.38
C LYS A 39 17.82 -9.20 -36.29
N ARG A 40 17.67 -10.32 -35.58
CA ARG A 40 18.71 -11.37 -35.49
C ARG A 40 19.01 -11.99 -36.85
N ARG A 41 17.99 -12.31 -37.65
CA ARG A 41 18.15 -12.92 -38.98
C ARG A 41 18.92 -12.00 -39.93
N ASN A 42 18.70 -10.70 -39.84
CA ASN A 42 19.34 -9.69 -40.68
C ASN A 42 20.74 -9.29 -40.18
N GLY A 43 21.17 -9.76 -39.01
CA GLY A 43 22.42 -9.34 -38.40
C GLY A 43 22.40 -7.91 -37.85
N ASP A 44 21.20 -7.34 -37.64
CA ASP A 44 21.05 -6.00 -37.10
C ASP A 44 21.48 -5.95 -35.62
N PRO A 45 22.09 -4.84 -35.16
CA PRO A 45 22.46 -4.70 -33.77
C PRO A 45 21.23 -4.72 -32.87
N LEU A 46 21.29 -5.52 -31.81
CA LEU A 46 20.31 -5.57 -30.73
C LEU A 46 20.99 -5.30 -29.37
N PRO A 47 20.30 -4.62 -28.44
CA PRO A 47 20.66 -4.61 -27.02
C PRO A 47 20.93 -6.02 -26.48
N TYR A 48 21.80 -6.13 -25.48
CA TYR A 48 22.24 -7.42 -24.94
C TYR A 48 21.07 -8.33 -24.56
N HIS A 49 20.10 -7.80 -23.82
CA HIS A 49 18.96 -8.58 -23.34
C HIS A 49 18.09 -9.10 -24.50
N TRP A 50 17.89 -8.32 -25.57
CA TRP A 50 17.19 -8.75 -26.78
C TRP A 50 18.01 -9.68 -27.67
N ARG A 51 19.34 -9.61 -27.64
CA ARG A 51 20.22 -10.52 -28.39
C ARG A 51 20.24 -11.93 -27.80
N HIS A 52 20.21 -12.01 -26.47
CA HIS A 52 20.30 -13.27 -25.73
C HIS A 52 18.96 -13.84 -25.28
N TRP A 53 17.85 -13.15 -25.60
CA TRP A 53 16.50 -13.63 -25.31
C TRP A 53 16.21 -15.02 -25.89
N ASP A 54 15.74 -15.95 -25.06
CA ASP A 54 15.41 -17.31 -25.48
C ASP A 54 13.90 -17.45 -25.74
N ASN A 55 13.50 -17.33 -27.01
CA ASN A 55 12.10 -17.46 -27.43
C ASN A 55 11.54 -18.88 -27.30
N THR A 56 12.40 -19.88 -27.10
CA THR A 56 12.02 -21.29 -27.01
C THR A 56 11.90 -21.78 -25.57
N LEU A 57 12.47 -21.04 -24.62
CA LEU A 57 12.44 -21.40 -23.21
C LEU A 57 11.05 -21.17 -22.62
N LEU A 58 10.51 -22.21 -22.02
CA LEU A 58 9.25 -22.18 -21.29
C LEU A 58 9.50 -22.08 -19.78
N ASN A 59 8.61 -21.39 -19.07
CA ASN A 59 8.72 -21.18 -17.61
C ASN A 59 8.56 -22.47 -16.78
N ASN A 60 8.02 -23.53 -17.36
CA ASN A 60 7.96 -24.87 -16.78
C ASN A 60 9.16 -25.76 -17.16
N SER A 61 10.19 -25.19 -17.80
CA SER A 61 11.45 -25.91 -18.04
C SER A 61 12.05 -26.37 -16.71
N SER A 62 12.58 -27.59 -16.70
CA SER A 62 13.35 -28.12 -15.56
C SER A 62 14.74 -27.48 -15.44
N ASP A 63 15.21 -26.79 -16.47
CA ASP A 63 16.50 -26.10 -16.47
C ASP A 63 16.41 -24.77 -15.70
N ARG A 64 16.68 -24.86 -14.39
CA ARG A 64 16.66 -23.71 -13.47
C ARG A 64 17.67 -22.63 -13.85
N SER A 65 18.82 -23.01 -14.40
CA SER A 65 19.88 -22.07 -14.79
C SER A 65 19.42 -21.20 -15.95
N ARG A 66 18.87 -21.82 -17.00
CA ARG A 66 18.29 -21.09 -18.14
C ARG A 66 17.12 -20.21 -17.73
N LYS A 67 16.22 -20.69 -16.84
CA LYS A 67 15.12 -19.85 -16.32
C LYS A 67 15.64 -18.62 -15.57
N SER A 68 16.62 -18.80 -14.70
CA SER A 68 17.25 -17.69 -13.98
C SER A 68 17.87 -16.67 -14.93
N ALA A 69 18.64 -17.14 -15.92
CA ALA A 69 19.22 -16.28 -16.95
C ALA A 69 18.13 -15.53 -17.74
N GLN A 70 17.05 -16.20 -18.15
CA GLN A 70 15.96 -15.57 -18.88
C GLN A 70 15.23 -14.51 -18.05
N ARG A 71 14.98 -14.75 -16.75
CA ARG A 71 14.40 -13.72 -15.87
C ARG A 71 15.31 -12.51 -15.71
N ALA A 72 16.63 -12.73 -15.60
CA ALA A 72 17.59 -11.62 -15.57
C ALA A 72 17.55 -10.78 -16.87
N LEU A 73 17.40 -11.44 -18.03
CA LEU A 73 17.21 -10.72 -19.31
C LEU A 73 15.89 -9.95 -19.34
N VAL A 74 14.80 -10.52 -18.81
CA VAL A 74 13.49 -9.84 -18.68
C VAL A 74 13.61 -8.60 -17.78
N GLY A 75 14.20 -8.73 -16.60
CA GLY A 75 14.43 -7.61 -15.69
C GLY A 75 15.31 -6.52 -16.31
N SER A 76 16.39 -6.91 -16.99
CA SER A 76 17.26 -5.98 -17.72
C SER A 76 16.52 -5.24 -18.82
N ALA A 77 15.64 -5.91 -19.56
CA ALA A 77 14.85 -5.30 -20.61
C ALA A 77 13.88 -4.25 -20.04
N ILE A 78 13.13 -4.61 -19.00
CA ILE A 78 12.18 -3.72 -18.33
C ILE A 78 12.91 -2.50 -17.75
N LYS A 79 14.04 -2.70 -17.07
CA LYS A 79 14.84 -1.60 -16.52
C LYS A 79 15.30 -0.62 -17.60
N GLU A 80 15.74 -1.12 -18.75
CA GLU A 80 16.15 -0.29 -19.88
C GLU A 80 14.97 0.51 -20.46
N LEU A 81 13.81 -0.12 -20.63
CA LEU A 81 12.58 0.55 -21.09
C LEU A 81 12.16 1.69 -20.16
N ILE A 82 12.16 1.45 -18.84
CA ILE A 82 11.86 2.49 -17.84
C ILE A 82 12.87 3.64 -17.94
N SER A 83 14.16 3.32 -18.05
CA SER A 83 15.23 4.32 -18.13
C SER A 83 15.12 5.20 -19.38
N GLN A 84 14.72 4.61 -20.52
CA GLN A 84 14.49 5.33 -21.77
C GLN A 84 13.30 6.28 -21.65
N GLU A 85 12.16 5.80 -21.13
CA GLU A 85 10.95 6.60 -20.99
C GLU A 85 11.14 7.79 -20.05
N LEU A 86 11.80 7.56 -18.91
CA LEU A 86 11.95 8.60 -17.89
C LEU A 86 13.18 9.51 -18.11
N GLY A 87 13.91 9.34 -19.22
CA GLY A 87 14.96 10.26 -19.66
C GLY A 87 16.25 10.24 -18.83
N SER A 88 16.49 9.21 -18.00
CA SER A 88 17.80 9.04 -17.34
C SER A 88 18.05 7.58 -16.93
N GLN A 89 19.32 7.16 -17.00
CA GLN A 89 19.72 5.79 -16.65
C GLN A 89 19.71 5.48 -15.14
N ASP A 90 19.41 6.46 -14.27
CA ASP A 90 19.57 6.29 -12.82
C ASP A 90 18.52 7.02 -11.99
N LEU A 91 17.23 6.88 -12.34
CA LEU A 91 16.15 7.28 -11.42
C LEU A 91 16.01 6.34 -10.23
N GLY A 92 16.79 5.26 -10.16
CA GLY A 92 16.74 4.29 -9.06
C GLY A 92 15.62 3.25 -9.16
N TRP A 93 14.93 3.16 -10.30
CA TRP A 93 14.06 2.01 -10.58
C TRP A 93 14.90 0.74 -10.79
N SER A 94 14.52 -0.35 -10.15
CA SER A 94 15.10 -1.67 -10.38
C SER A 94 14.04 -2.69 -10.77
N CYS A 95 14.48 -3.76 -11.42
CA CYS A 95 13.62 -4.86 -11.84
C CYS A 95 14.36 -6.16 -11.59
N GLU A 96 13.78 -7.01 -10.76
CA GLU A 96 14.45 -8.21 -10.24
C GLU A 96 13.57 -9.44 -10.44
N PRO A 97 14.16 -10.62 -10.69
CA PRO A 97 13.44 -11.88 -10.60
C PRO A 97 12.97 -12.10 -9.16
N ASP A 98 11.67 -12.27 -8.95
CA ASP A 98 11.15 -12.66 -7.64
C ASP A 98 10.92 -14.16 -7.57
N ALA A 99 11.58 -14.82 -6.62
CA ALA A 99 11.44 -16.25 -6.36
C ALA A 99 10.07 -16.61 -5.78
N SER A 100 9.33 -15.65 -5.21
CA SER A 100 7.97 -15.84 -4.70
C SER A 100 6.97 -16.10 -5.83
N LEU A 101 7.27 -15.59 -7.03
CA LEU A 101 6.44 -15.73 -8.23
C LEU A 101 6.61 -17.09 -8.87
N ASN A 102 5.67 -17.99 -8.55
CA ASN A 102 5.68 -19.35 -9.06
C ASN A 102 5.01 -19.44 -10.44
N GLU A 103 5.77 -19.11 -11.47
CA GLU A 103 5.37 -19.16 -12.90
C GLU A 103 4.77 -20.51 -13.32
N GLU A 104 5.19 -21.62 -12.69
CA GLU A 104 4.70 -22.96 -13.01
C GLU A 104 3.22 -23.12 -12.63
N LYS A 105 2.75 -22.36 -11.64
CA LYS A 105 1.34 -22.35 -11.19
C LYS A 105 0.43 -21.50 -12.08
N LEU A 106 0.95 -20.77 -13.06
CA LEU A 106 0.12 -20.09 -14.06
C LEU A 106 -0.61 -21.12 -14.93
N THR A 107 -1.93 -21.00 -14.99
CA THR A 107 -2.80 -21.90 -15.77
C THR A 107 -3.82 -21.17 -16.65
N VAL A 108 -4.12 -19.91 -16.34
CA VAL A 108 -5.17 -19.13 -17.01
C VAL A 108 -4.69 -18.24 -18.16
N PRO A 109 -3.52 -17.56 -18.12
CA PRO A 109 -3.18 -16.61 -19.18
C PRO A 109 -2.94 -17.31 -20.53
N PRO A 110 -3.08 -16.59 -21.66
CA PRO A 110 -2.71 -17.12 -22.97
C PRO A 110 -1.24 -17.55 -23.00
N ASP A 111 -0.97 -18.77 -23.46
CA ASP A 111 0.34 -19.43 -23.43
C ASP A 111 1.03 -19.27 -22.07
N PRO A 112 0.48 -19.87 -20.98
CA PRO A 112 0.92 -19.59 -19.62
C PRO A 112 2.39 -19.92 -19.38
N ARG A 113 2.99 -20.68 -20.29
CA ARG A 113 4.40 -21.09 -20.27
C ARG A 113 5.39 -20.07 -20.84
N LYS A 114 4.92 -18.95 -21.39
CA LYS A 114 5.73 -17.83 -21.89
C LYS A 114 5.76 -16.61 -20.95
N TRP A 115 5.23 -16.74 -19.74
CA TRP A 115 5.14 -15.65 -18.77
C TRP A 115 6.27 -15.73 -17.74
N TRP A 116 6.83 -14.58 -17.39
CA TRP A 116 7.96 -14.44 -16.48
C TRP A 116 7.55 -13.56 -15.30
N GLY A 117 7.82 -14.02 -14.08
CA GLY A 117 7.56 -13.27 -12.85
C GLY A 117 8.69 -12.28 -12.59
N ILE A 118 8.34 -11.01 -12.40
CA ILE A 118 9.27 -9.92 -12.13
C ILE A 118 8.71 -9.05 -11.01
N GLU A 119 9.60 -8.55 -10.16
CA GLU A 119 9.32 -7.47 -9.23
C GLU A 119 9.90 -6.16 -9.76
N ILE A 120 9.05 -5.14 -9.88
CA ILE A 120 9.44 -3.78 -10.28
C ILE A 120 9.47 -2.94 -9.01
N ILE A 121 10.63 -2.38 -8.69
CA ILE A 121 10.87 -1.64 -7.44
C ILE A 121 11.10 -0.18 -7.78
N SER A 122 10.27 0.69 -7.19
CA SER A 122 10.41 2.13 -7.37
C SER A 122 11.55 2.70 -6.52
N PRO A 123 12.16 3.82 -6.94
CA PRO A 123 12.92 4.65 -6.01
C PRO A 123 12.01 5.19 -4.89
N PRO A 124 12.59 5.80 -3.83
CA PRO A 124 11.79 6.56 -2.88
C PRO A 124 11.17 7.77 -3.58
N MET A 125 9.86 7.74 -3.71
CA MET A 125 9.03 8.78 -4.31
C MET A 125 8.51 9.74 -3.25
N SER A 126 8.48 11.03 -3.58
CA SER A 126 7.83 12.03 -2.74
C SER A 126 6.38 12.17 -3.14
N VAL A 127 5.47 12.11 -2.17
CA VAL A 127 4.06 12.42 -2.40
C VAL A 127 3.86 13.86 -2.91
N SER A 128 4.87 14.74 -2.80
CA SER A 128 4.82 16.13 -3.29
C SER A 128 5.35 16.31 -4.72
N ARG A 129 5.78 15.24 -5.38
CA ARG A 129 6.20 15.24 -6.79
C ARG A 129 5.12 14.61 -7.68
N HIS A 130 5.34 14.59 -8.99
CA HIS A 130 4.47 13.96 -9.98
C HIS A 130 4.64 12.42 -10.04
N TRP A 131 4.66 11.77 -8.89
CA TRP A 131 4.93 10.32 -8.78
C TRP A 131 3.87 9.45 -9.48
N GLN A 132 2.63 9.92 -9.60
CA GLN A 132 1.57 9.20 -10.32
C GLN A 132 1.88 9.11 -11.81
N GLN A 133 2.30 10.23 -12.41
CA GLN A 133 2.72 10.29 -13.81
C GLN A 133 3.93 9.39 -14.05
N GLU A 134 4.87 9.34 -13.11
CA GLU A 134 6.04 8.45 -13.20
C GLU A 134 5.62 6.96 -13.25
N ILE A 135 4.66 6.54 -12.40
CA ILE A 135 4.10 5.18 -12.45
C ILE A 135 3.36 4.93 -13.78
N GLU A 136 2.58 5.90 -14.27
CA GLU A 136 1.89 5.79 -15.57
C GLU A 136 2.88 5.57 -16.71
N GLN A 137 3.94 6.37 -16.76
CA GLN A 137 5.03 6.25 -17.73
C GLN A 137 5.73 4.90 -17.66
N VAL A 138 6.03 4.39 -16.46
CA VAL A 138 6.59 3.04 -16.27
C VAL A 138 5.69 1.96 -16.88
N PHE A 139 4.40 1.97 -16.57
CA PHE A 139 3.46 0.98 -17.12
C PHE A 139 3.25 1.14 -18.63
N GLU A 140 3.25 2.37 -19.15
CA GLU A 140 3.15 2.61 -20.59
C GLU A 140 4.38 2.09 -21.34
N ALA A 141 5.58 2.44 -20.88
CA ALA A 141 6.85 2.00 -21.48
C ALA A 141 6.95 0.47 -21.52
N ILE A 142 6.65 -0.20 -20.41
CA ILE A 142 6.68 -1.66 -20.36
C ILE A 142 5.54 -2.25 -21.20
N GLY A 143 4.36 -1.64 -21.13
CA GLY A 143 3.13 -2.06 -21.81
C GLY A 143 3.20 -1.95 -23.33
N GLN A 144 4.15 -1.19 -23.89
CA GLN A 144 4.44 -1.19 -25.33
C GLN A 144 5.03 -2.54 -25.78
N TYR A 145 5.87 -3.17 -24.95
CA TYR A 145 6.64 -4.37 -25.31
C TYR A 145 6.09 -5.66 -24.69
N PHE A 146 5.46 -5.55 -23.53
CA PHE A 146 4.99 -6.68 -22.73
C PHE A 146 3.49 -6.63 -22.50
N ASN A 147 2.90 -7.81 -22.39
CA ASN A 147 1.60 -8.01 -21.76
C ASN A 147 1.79 -8.20 -20.25
N PHE A 148 0.81 -7.76 -19.47
CA PHE A 148 0.80 -7.82 -18.02
C PHE A 148 -0.25 -8.80 -17.50
N TRP A 149 0.10 -9.52 -16.43
CA TRP A 149 -0.81 -10.43 -15.74
C TRP A 149 -0.54 -10.47 -14.24
N THR A 150 -1.60 -10.56 -13.43
CA THR A 150 -1.56 -10.62 -11.96
C THR A 150 -2.37 -11.81 -11.44
N THR A 151 -1.95 -12.40 -10.33
CA THR A 151 -2.61 -13.53 -9.67
C THR A 151 -2.69 -13.33 -8.16
N ASP A 152 -3.22 -14.31 -7.42
CA ASP A 152 -3.18 -14.32 -5.96
C ASP A 152 -1.76 -14.45 -5.37
N GLN A 153 -0.79 -14.87 -6.20
CA GLN A 153 0.63 -14.96 -5.85
C GLN A 153 1.35 -13.63 -5.99
N THR A 154 0.87 -12.74 -6.85
CA THR A 154 1.43 -11.39 -6.98
C THR A 154 0.92 -10.48 -5.87
N SER A 155 1.78 -9.55 -5.45
CA SER A 155 1.52 -8.55 -4.44
C SER A 155 1.92 -7.13 -4.90
N CYS A 156 1.55 -6.15 -4.08
CA CYS A 156 1.99 -4.76 -4.24
C CYS A 156 2.41 -4.24 -2.87
N HIS A 157 3.70 -4.26 -2.57
CA HIS A 157 4.20 -3.76 -1.30
C HIS A 157 4.40 -2.25 -1.37
N VAL A 158 4.11 -1.55 -0.28
CA VAL A 158 4.36 -0.11 -0.20
C VAL A 158 5.09 0.21 1.10
N HIS A 159 6.28 0.77 0.96
CA HIS A 159 7.11 1.26 2.05
C HIS A 159 6.79 2.72 2.31
N VAL A 160 6.52 3.10 3.56
CA VAL A 160 6.23 4.49 3.92
C VAL A 160 7.22 4.96 4.98
N SER A 161 7.81 6.14 4.78
CA SER A 161 8.68 6.80 5.75
C SER A 161 7.91 7.79 6.64
N PRO A 162 8.50 8.31 7.74
CA PRO A 162 7.81 9.24 8.63
C PRO A 162 7.80 10.69 8.11
N GLY A 163 8.56 11.02 7.07
CA GLY A 163 8.80 12.39 6.66
C GLY A 163 9.34 12.55 5.24
N PRO A 164 9.69 13.78 4.84
CA PRO A 164 9.87 14.13 3.42
C PRO A 164 11.21 13.73 2.83
N ASN A 165 12.11 13.16 3.62
CA ASN A 165 13.46 12.78 3.19
C ASN A 165 13.87 11.43 3.78
N LYS A 166 14.93 10.84 3.21
CA LYS A 166 15.49 9.55 3.63
C LYS A 166 16.06 9.57 5.05
N SER A 167 16.45 10.74 5.55
CA SER A 167 16.96 10.92 6.92
C SER A 167 15.85 11.14 7.95
N SER A 168 14.58 11.15 7.54
CA SER A 168 13.47 11.25 8.47
C SER A 168 13.34 9.95 9.26
N GLU A 169 13.49 10.04 10.57
CA GLU A 169 13.36 8.91 11.48
C GLU A 169 12.02 8.91 12.19
N TYR A 170 11.54 7.71 12.51
CA TYR A 170 10.32 7.57 13.29
C TYR A 170 10.64 7.87 14.76
N THR A 171 9.80 8.68 15.40
CA THR A 171 9.80 8.70 16.87
C THR A 171 9.13 7.44 17.41
N MET A 172 9.46 7.06 18.65
CA MET A 172 8.81 5.91 19.30
C MET A 172 7.28 6.03 19.32
N ASP A 173 6.76 7.22 19.66
CA ASP A 173 5.30 7.47 19.65
C ASP A 173 4.68 7.23 18.27
N GLN A 174 5.38 7.59 17.19
CA GLN A 174 4.90 7.33 15.83
C GLN A 174 4.88 5.83 15.54
N LEU A 175 5.93 5.08 15.92
CA LEU A 175 5.96 3.62 15.75
C LEU A 175 4.84 2.93 16.50
N ILE A 176 4.62 3.31 17.77
CA ILE A 176 3.52 2.79 18.60
C ILE A 176 2.17 3.11 17.96
N ASN A 177 1.97 4.34 17.47
CA ASN A 177 0.73 4.73 16.81
C ASN A 177 0.50 3.99 15.49
N VAL A 178 1.54 3.77 14.68
CA VAL A 178 1.44 2.94 13.48
C VAL A 178 1.08 1.50 13.84
N ALA A 179 1.69 0.94 14.89
CA ALA A 179 1.34 -0.38 15.39
C ALA A 179 -0.13 -0.44 15.86
N LYS A 180 -0.60 0.55 16.61
CA LYS A 180 -2.02 0.64 17.01
C LYS A 180 -2.94 0.74 15.80
N GLY A 181 -2.58 1.51 14.77
CA GLY A 181 -3.34 1.62 13.53
C GLY A 181 -3.44 0.30 12.76
N ALA A 182 -2.35 -0.45 12.68
CA ALA A 182 -2.32 -1.78 12.05
C ALA A 182 -3.29 -2.77 12.72
N TYR A 183 -3.53 -2.63 14.03
CA TYR A 183 -4.52 -3.43 14.75
C TYR A 183 -5.92 -2.82 14.61
N PHE A 184 -6.06 -1.53 14.86
CA PHE A 184 -7.36 -0.86 14.93
C PHE A 184 -8.12 -0.94 13.61
N TRP A 185 -7.44 -0.73 12.48
CA TRP A 185 -8.06 -0.75 11.15
C TRP A 185 -8.15 -2.13 10.50
N GLU A 186 -7.62 -3.17 11.14
CA GLU A 186 -7.47 -4.50 10.54
C GLU A 186 -8.78 -5.06 10.00
N THR A 187 -9.85 -5.15 10.82
CA THR A 187 -11.13 -5.70 10.36
C THR A 187 -11.74 -4.89 9.22
N ALA A 188 -11.71 -3.56 9.30
CA ALA A 188 -12.21 -2.69 8.22
C ALA A 188 -11.39 -2.83 6.92
N LEU A 189 -10.08 -3.03 7.04
CA LEU A 189 -9.17 -3.21 5.92
C LEU A 189 -9.48 -4.50 5.15
N LEU A 190 -9.93 -5.57 5.81
CA LEU A 190 -10.31 -6.83 5.16
C LEU A 190 -11.37 -6.64 4.07
N ASP A 191 -12.27 -5.66 4.22
CA ASP A 191 -13.30 -5.38 3.21
C ASP A 191 -12.74 -4.70 1.96
N LEU A 192 -11.54 -4.12 2.04
CA LEU A 192 -10.85 -3.47 0.92
C LEU A 192 -9.90 -4.41 0.16
N LEU A 193 -9.74 -5.63 0.66
CA LEU A 193 -8.79 -6.61 0.13
C LEU A 193 -9.52 -7.76 -0.58
N PRO A 194 -9.01 -8.24 -1.73
CA PRO A 194 -9.51 -9.47 -2.34
C PRO A 194 -9.45 -10.64 -1.36
N ALA A 195 -10.37 -11.60 -1.51
CA ALA A 195 -10.53 -12.70 -0.57
C ALA A 195 -9.22 -13.47 -0.30
N ASP A 196 -8.41 -13.70 -1.32
CA ASP A 196 -7.16 -14.48 -1.18
C ASP A 196 -6.05 -13.70 -0.47
N ARG A 197 -6.18 -12.37 -0.34
CA ARG A 197 -5.28 -11.52 0.45
C ARG A 197 -5.79 -11.28 1.88
N LYS A 198 -7.05 -11.60 2.18
CA LYS A 198 -7.60 -11.47 3.53
C LYS A 198 -6.90 -12.39 4.53
N HIS A 199 -6.47 -13.59 4.14
CA HIS A 199 -5.85 -14.55 5.06
C HIS A 199 -4.68 -15.31 4.40
N THR A 200 -3.79 -14.58 3.73
CA THR A 200 -2.60 -15.17 3.12
C THR A 200 -1.50 -15.42 4.16
N GLY A 201 -0.84 -16.58 4.07
CA GLY A 201 0.30 -16.92 4.93
C GLY A 201 1.53 -16.03 4.70
N TRP A 202 1.53 -15.23 3.63
CA TRP A 202 2.62 -14.32 3.25
C TRP A 202 2.44 -12.89 3.78
N ALA A 203 1.30 -12.58 4.40
CA ALA A 203 0.98 -11.26 4.97
C ALA A 203 -0.12 -11.37 6.04
N LEU A 204 0.17 -12.10 7.12
CA LEU A 204 -0.78 -12.33 8.21
C LEU A 204 -1.16 -11.04 8.95
N PRO A 205 -2.38 -10.91 9.50
CA PRO A 205 -2.72 -9.79 10.38
C PRO A 205 -1.72 -9.62 11.52
N ASN A 206 -1.35 -8.38 11.86
CA ASN A 206 -0.41 -8.14 12.97
C ASN A 206 -0.88 -8.74 14.30
N TYR A 207 -2.20 -8.81 14.56
CA TYR A 207 -2.72 -9.39 15.80
C TYR A 207 -2.50 -10.90 15.93
N THR A 208 -2.15 -11.62 14.87
CA THR A 208 -1.95 -13.08 14.95
C THR A 208 -0.64 -13.45 15.63
N THR A 209 0.35 -12.56 15.64
CA THR A 209 1.65 -12.80 16.28
C THR A 209 1.78 -12.19 17.67
N TYR A 210 1.04 -11.11 17.95
CA TYR A 210 1.09 -10.42 19.24
C TYR A 210 -0.27 -9.85 19.63
N ALA A 211 -0.58 -9.86 20.93
CA ALA A 211 -1.83 -9.36 21.52
C ALA A 211 -3.13 -9.99 20.94
N THR A 212 -3.06 -11.23 20.47
CA THR A 212 -4.19 -11.96 19.85
C THR A 212 -5.40 -12.08 20.77
N LYS A 213 -5.19 -12.45 22.04
CA LYS A 213 -6.27 -12.62 23.02
C LYS A 213 -6.99 -11.30 23.28
N GLU A 214 -6.23 -10.23 23.45
CA GLU A 214 -6.76 -8.88 23.68
C GLU A 214 -7.51 -8.37 22.46
N TYR A 215 -7.01 -8.66 21.25
CA TYR A 215 -7.70 -8.29 20.02
C TYR A 215 -9.09 -8.91 19.95
N TYR A 216 -9.21 -10.23 20.15
CA TYR A 216 -10.51 -10.91 20.13
C TYR A 216 -11.43 -10.49 21.29
N ALA A 217 -10.88 -9.97 22.38
CA ALA A 217 -11.64 -9.47 23.52
C ALA A 217 -12.19 -8.04 23.36
N VAL A 218 -11.87 -7.33 22.26
CA VAL A 218 -12.33 -5.95 22.01
C VAL A 218 -13.85 -5.76 22.20
N PRO A 219 -14.74 -6.67 21.74
CA PRO A 219 -16.18 -6.54 21.98
C PRO A 219 -16.61 -6.48 23.45
N TYR A 220 -15.78 -7.01 24.35
CA TYR A 220 -16.07 -7.10 25.78
C TYR A 220 -15.30 -6.05 26.59
N ASP A 221 -13.99 -5.95 26.33
CA ASP A 221 -13.04 -5.17 27.14
C ASP A 221 -12.68 -3.82 26.50
N GLY A 222 -13.06 -3.62 25.24
CA GLY A 222 -12.66 -2.49 24.42
C GLY A 222 -11.23 -2.55 23.91
N TRP A 223 -10.76 -1.47 23.27
CA TRP A 223 -9.41 -1.40 22.69
C TRP A 223 -8.29 -1.15 23.70
N LYS A 224 -8.62 -0.70 24.91
CA LYS A 224 -7.64 -0.35 25.95
C LYS A 224 -6.61 -1.44 26.24
N PRO A 225 -6.96 -2.75 26.37
CA PRO A 225 -5.98 -3.80 26.63
C PRO A 225 -4.99 -3.98 25.48
N VAL A 226 -5.44 -3.92 24.22
CA VAL A 226 -4.58 -4.00 23.03
C VAL A 226 -3.59 -2.84 23.02
N PHE A 227 -4.09 -1.60 23.17
CA PHE A 227 -3.25 -0.41 23.14
C PHE A 227 -2.24 -0.39 24.28
N LYS A 228 -2.65 -0.79 25.49
CA LYS A 228 -1.74 -0.91 26.64
C LYS A 228 -0.61 -1.91 26.40
N LYS A 229 -0.87 -3.02 25.71
CA LYS A 229 0.19 -3.98 25.35
C LYS A 229 1.19 -3.38 24.38
N LEU A 230 0.71 -2.68 23.35
CA LEU A 230 1.57 -2.00 22.37
C LEU A 230 2.37 -0.85 23.00
N ASP A 231 1.76 -0.07 23.89
CA ASP A 231 2.44 0.99 24.65
C ASP A 231 3.59 0.41 25.48
N LYS A 232 3.31 -0.62 26.28
CA LYS A 232 4.32 -1.33 27.08
C LYS A 232 5.45 -1.92 26.25
N LEU A 233 5.18 -2.30 25.01
CA LEU A 233 6.19 -2.84 24.10
C LEU A 233 7.16 -1.74 23.65
N GLY A 234 6.64 -0.56 23.31
CA GLY A 234 7.45 0.60 22.95
C GLY A 234 8.18 1.27 24.13
N GLU A 235 7.67 1.14 25.36
CA GLU A 235 8.36 1.57 26.60
C GLU A 235 9.66 0.80 26.87
N GLN A 236 9.81 -0.40 26.31
CA GLN A 236 10.97 -1.26 26.59
C GLN A 236 12.17 -0.90 25.72
N ASP A 237 12.03 -1.03 24.40
CA ASP A 237 13.05 -0.67 23.41
C ASP A 237 12.47 -0.72 21.98
N VAL A 238 13.03 0.09 21.07
CA VAL A 238 12.65 0.13 19.65
C VAL A 238 12.89 -1.21 18.97
N THR A 239 14.00 -1.88 19.29
CA THR A 239 14.33 -3.18 18.71
C THR A 239 13.24 -4.20 19.03
N LYS A 240 12.75 -4.20 20.28
CA LYS A 240 11.71 -5.15 20.70
C LYS A 240 10.38 -4.89 20.02
N LEU A 241 9.99 -3.62 19.87
CA LEU A 241 8.81 -3.24 19.08
C LEU A 241 8.96 -3.71 17.64
N VAL A 242 10.08 -3.38 16.99
CA VAL A 242 10.36 -3.74 15.59
C VAL A 242 10.33 -5.24 15.38
N LEU A 243 11.04 -6.02 16.18
CA LEU A 243 11.09 -7.48 16.02
C LEU A 243 9.72 -8.14 16.27
N THR A 244 8.93 -7.59 17.18
CA THR A 244 7.57 -8.10 17.43
C THR A 244 6.64 -7.77 16.26
N MET A 245 6.75 -6.55 15.72
CA MET A 245 5.90 -6.06 14.62
C MET A 245 6.35 -6.54 13.24
N ALA A 246 7.60 -6.96 13.08
CA ALA A 246 8.07 -7.72 11.93
C ALA A 246 7.33 -9.07 11.85
N GLY A 247 7.06 -9.68 13.01
CA GLY A 247 6.39 -10.96 13.15
C GLY A 247 7.34 -12.08 13.51
N LYS A 248 6.75 -13.21 13.88
CA LYS A 248 7.44 -14.48 14.04
C LYS A 248 6.68 -15.59 13.33
N ASP A 249 7.38 -16.57 12.78
CA ASP A 249 6.77 -17.78 12.24
C ASP A 249 6.35 -18.74 13.38
N VAL A 250 5.89 -19.93 13.02
CA VAL A 250 5.42 -20.95 13.97
C VAL A 250 6.53 -21.50 14.89
N LEU A 251 7.79 -21.36 14.48
CA LEU A 251 8.97 -21.76 15.27
C LEU A 251 9.48 -20.61 16.15
N GLY A 252 8.87 -19.43 16.03
CA GLY A 252 9.29 -18.24 16.76
C GLY A 252 10.42 -17.46 16.07
N GLU A 253 10.79 -17.87 14.86
CA GLU A 253 11.82 -17.19 14.06
C GLU A 253 11.24 -15.92 13.45
N PRO A 254 12.02 -14.82 13.35
CA PRO A 254 11.56 -13.60 12.70
C PRO A 254 11.02 -13.92 11.31
N THR A 255 9.78 -13.51 11.05
CA THR A 255 9.19 -13.58 9.71
C THR A 255 8.98 -12.18 9.17
N ARG A 256 8.97 -12.03 7.85
CA ARG A 256 8.53 -10.82 7.17
C ARG A 256 7.05 -10.89 6.77
N TYR A 257 6.39 -12.02 7.00
CA TYR A 257 5.05 -12.34 6.48
C TYR A 257 3.91 -11.78 7.32
N ILE A 258 4.00 -10.49 7.65
CA ILE A 258 2.98 -9.73 8.38
C ILE A 258 2.46 -8.58 7.52
N SER A 259 1.17 -8.28 7.68
CA SER A 259 0.42 -7.25 6.95
C SER A 259 1.13 -5.90 6.96
N HIS A 260 1.43 -5.36 8.14
CA HIS A 260 2.27 -4.16 8.32
C HIS A 260 3.60 -4.56 8.94
N SER A 261 4.62 -4.75 8.12
CA SER A 261 5.94 -5.20 8.55
C SER A 261 6.80 -4.02 8.97
N PHE A 262 7.39 -4.12 10.16
CA PHE A 262 8.37 -3.15 10.68
C PHE A 262 9.81 -3.59 10.37
N HIS A 263 10.00 -4.76 9.75
CA HIS A 263 11.31 -5.29 9.40
C HIS A 263 12.16 -4.30 8.58
N PRO A 264 11.60 -3.58 7.59
CA PRO A 264 12.38 -2.62 6.80
C PRO A 264 12.82 -1.38 7.59
N LEU A 265 12.34 -1.15 8.82
CA LEU A 265 12.65 0.05 9.58
C LEU A 265 14.16 0.18 9.85
N LEU A 266 14.83 -0.92 10.18
CA LEU A 266 16.26 -0.92 10.52
C LEU A 266 17.18 -0.66 9.33
N ARG A 267 16.71 -1.01 8.12
CA ARG A 267 17.50 -0.92 6.87
C ARG A 267 17.13 0.31 6.05
N LEU A 268 15.84 0.61 5.96
CA LEU A 268 15.26 1.59 5.05
C LEU A 268 14.61 2.78 5.75
N GLY A 269 14.42 2.72 7.08
CA GLY A 269 13.67 3.73 7.81
C GLY A 269 12.18 3.78 7.43
N THR A 270 11.62 2.69 6.92
CA THR A 270 10.23 2.60 6.46
C THR A 270 9.43 1.52 7.18
N ILE A 271 8.11 1.64 7.12
CA ILE A 271 7.17 0.57 7.49
C ILE A 271 6.49 0.12 6.20
N GLU A 272 6.41 -1.18 6.00
CA GLU A 272 5.93 -1.78 4.77
C GLU A 272 4.52 -2.35 4.92
N PHE A 273 3.62 -1.98 4.01
CA PHE A 273 2.30 -2.58 3.90
C PHE A 273 2.31 -3.68 2.82
N ARG A 274 2.29 -4.94 3.26
CA ARG A 274 2.51 -6.14 2.42
C ARG A 274 1.24 -6.81 1.91
N ARG A 275 0.10 -6.52 2.54
CA ARG A 275 -1.12 -7.32 2.34
C ARG A 275 -1.93 -6.97 1.09
N GLN A 276 -1.51 -5.96 0.35
CA GLN A 276 -2.21 -5.56 -0.86
C GLN A 276 -2.13 -6.66 -1.93
N ALA A 277 -3.10 -6.67 -2.83
CA ALA A 277 -3.09 -7.57 -3.98
C ALA A 277 -2.11 -7.05 -5.03
N GLY A 278 -1.63 -7.96 -5.89
CA GLY A 278 -0.90 -7.60 -7.09
C GLY A 278 -1.68 -6.65 -8.00
N VAL A 279 -0.93 -5.98 -8.88
CA VAL A 279 -1.44 -4.96 -9.79
C VAL A 279 -0.94 -5.24 -11.20
N ALA A 280 -1.74 -4.91 -12.21
CA ALA A 280 -1.37 -5.04 -13.61
C ALA A 280 -1.82 -3.83 -14.44
N SER A 281 -1.93 -2.67 -13.78
CA SER A 281 -2.23 -1.36 -14.33
C SER A 281 -1.67 -0.25 -13.43
N ALA A 282 -1.31 0.89 -14.03
CA ALA A 282 -0.84 2.07 -13.29
C ALA A 282 -1.89 2.58 -12.31
N GLU A 283 -3.16 2.63 -12.73
CA GLU A 283 -4.25 3.13 -11.90
C GLU A 283 -4.41 2.32 -10.60
N THR A 284 -4.40 0.98 -10.70
CA THR A 284 -4.45 0.14 -9.49
C THR A 284 -3.19 0.33 -8.62
N ALA A 285 -1.99 0.41 -9.21
CA ALA A 285 -0.75 0.66 -8.47
C ALA A 285 -0.79 1.99 -7.69
N ILE A 286 -1.26 3.07 -8.33
CA ILE A 286 -1.44 4.38 -7.72
C ILE A 286 -2.44 4.32 -6.56
N HIS A 287 -3.58 3.67 -6.74
CA HIS A 287 -4.56 3.52 -5.67
C HIS A 287 -4.04 2.71 -4.47
N ARG A 288 -3.24 1.66 -4.72
CA ARG A 288 -2.56 0.89 -3.66
C ARG A 288 -1.51 1.71 -2.92
N ALA A 289 -0.72 2.52 -3.63
CA ALA A 289 0.20 3.47 -3.00
C ALA A 289 -0.54 4.48 -2.11
N LEU A 290 -1.64 5.06 -2.61
CA LEU A 290 -2.49 5.97 -1.84
C LEU A 290 -3.11 5.30 -0.61
N LEU A 291 -3.57 4.05 -0.71
CA LEU A 291 -4.10 3.28 0.42
C LEU A 291 -3.05 3.16 1.54
N ALA A 292 -1.84 2.73 1.21
CA ALA A 292 -0.76 2.57 2.19
C ALA A 292 -0.38 3.90 2.84
N VAL A 293 -0.17 4.95 2.04
CA VAL A 293 0.21 6.28 2.54
C VAL A 293 -0.88 6.89 3.42
N THR A 294 -2.15 6.77 3.03
CA THR A 294 -3.27 7.32 3.82
C THR A 294 -3.54 6.51 5.09
N LEU A 295 -3.40 5.18 5.07
CA LEU A 295 -3.40 4.35 6.28
C LEU A 295 -2.29 4.76 7.24
N HIS A 296 -1.10 5.03 6.71
CA HIS A 296 0.04 5.49 7.50
C HIS A 296 -0.22 6.85 8.16
N ILE A 297 -0.76 7.81 7.40
CA ILE A 297 -1.16 9.14 7.92
C ILE A 297 -2.26 8.99 8.97
N SER A 298 -3.27 8.17 8.71
CA SER A 298 -4.35 7.85 9.65
C SER A 298 -3.77 7.36 10.96
N ALA A 299 -2.95 6.30 10.92
CA ALA A 299 -2.37 5.71 12.12
C ALA A 299 -1.56 6.72 12.94
N ARG A 300 -0.80 7.63 12.30
CA ARG A 300 -0.03 8.63 13.04
C ARG A 300 -0.87 9.73 13.69
N ARG A 301 -2.02 10.08 13.12
CA ARG A 301 -2.85 11.21 13.58
C ARG A 301 -4.08 10.80 14.39
N TYR A 302 -4.48 9.53 14.32
CA TYR A 302 -5.73 9.06 14.88
C TYR A 302 -5.73 9.15 16.41
N ASP A 303 -6.86 9.54 17.00
CA ASP A 303 -7.02 9.64 18.45
C ASP A 303 -7.27 8.26 19.08
N PHE A 304 -6.20 7.46 19.20
CA PHE A 304 -6.28 6.16 19.86
C PHE A 304 -6.64 6.27 21.34
N LYS A 305 -6.35 7.39 22.00
CA LYS A 305 -6.72 7.60 23.41
C LYS A 305 -8.24 7.68 23.54
N GLY A 306 -8.90 8.44 22.68
CA GLY A 306 -10.36 8.50 22.59
C GLY A 306 -11.01 7.17 22.20
N ALA A 307 -10.31 6.34 21.41
CA ALA A 307 -10.82 5.04 20.97
C ALA A 307 -10.66 3.91 22.02
N GLN A 308 -9.92 4.11 23.12
CA GLN A 308 -9.62 3.05 24.11
C GLN A 308 -10.87 2.36 24.68
N SER A 309 -11.95 3.09 24.91
CA SER A 309 -13.19 2.54 25.49
C SER A 309 -14.15 1.94 24.46
N ARG A 310 -13.86 2.08 23.17
CA ARG A 310 -14.71 1.55 22.11
C ARG A 310 -14.70 0.01 22.16
N LYS A 311 -15.88 -0.60 22.14
CA LYS A 311 -16.10 -2.06 22.18
C LYS A 311 -16.52 -2.65 20.83
N SER A 312 -16.06 -2.04 19.74
CA SER A 312 -16.34 -2.51 18.39
C SER A 312 -15.11 -2.34 17.52
N TYR A 313 -14.98 -3.22 16.54
CA TYR A 313 -14.05 -3.00 15.44
C TYR A 313 -14.57 -1.88 14.54
N PRO A 314 -13.69 -1.05 13.95
CA PRO A 314 -14.10 -0.12 12.91
C PRO A 314 -14.77 -0.82 11.72
N SER A 315 -15.76 -0.16 11.13
CA SER A 315 -16.34 -0.59 9.86
C SER A 315 -15.51 -0.08 8.68
N SER A 316 -15.71 -0.68 7.51
CA SER A 316 -15.11 -0.20 6.26
C SER A 316 -15.56 1.23 5.90
N ASP A 317 -16.81 1.60 6.18
CA ASP A 317 -17.29 2.99 6.00
C ASP A 317 -16.54 4.00 6.86
N GLU A 318 -16.26 3.65 8.12
CA GLU A 318 -15.45 4.49 9.02
C GLU A 318 -14.02 4.65 8.51
N LEU A 319 -13.41 3.55 8.05
CA LEU A 319 -12.08 3.58 7.46
C LEU A 319 -12.05 4.46 6.21
N ILE A 320 -13.00 4.28 5.27
CA ILE A 320 -13.09 5.10 4.06
C ILE A 320 -13.21 6.58 4.41
N LYS A 321 -14.06 6.93 5.39
CA LYS A 321 -14.20 8.31 5.84
C LYS A 321 -12.91 8.87 6.42
N GLU A 322 -12.18 8.08 7.20
CA GLU A 322 -10.88 8.48 7.75
C GLU A 322 -9.83 8.67 6.65
N LEU A 323 -9.72 7.74 5.69
CA LEU A 323 -8.78 7.82 4.57
C LEU A 323 -9.10 8.99 3.63
N ALA A 324 -10.38 9.27 3.38
CA ALA A 324 -10.83 10.46 2.66
C ALA A 324 -10.50 11.77 3.41
N GLY A 325 -10.38 11.73 4.73
CA GLY A 325 -9.84 12.84 5.52
C GLY A 325 -8.31 12.91 5.49
N CYS A 326 -7.61 11.78 5.36
CA CYS A 326 -6.15 11.71 5.29
C CYS A 326 -5.60 12.19 3.95
N ILE A 327 -6.28 11.90 2.85
CA ILE A 327 -5.83 12.32 1.51
C ILE A 327 -5.73 13.84 1.40
N LYS A 328 -6.56 14.59 2.15
CA LYS A 328 -6.50 16.06 2.22
C LYS A 328 -5.23 16.60 2.88
N ALA A 329 -4.46 15.76 3.58
CA ALA A 329 -3.15 16.12 4.14
C ALA A 329 -2.00 15.96 3.11
N LEU A 330 -2.26 15.25 2.00
CA LEU A 330 -1.36 15.15 0.85
C LEU A 330 -1.49 16.40 -0.04
N PRO A 331 -0.58 16.66 -1.00
CA PRO A 331 -0.79 17.72 -1.97
C PRO A 331 -2.00 17.45 -2.85
N GLU A 332 -2.51 18.51 -3.48
CA GLU A 332 -3.71 18.47 -4.31
C GLU A 332 -3.61 17.51 -5.50
N THR A 333 -2.40 17.24 -5.98
CA THR A 333 -2.14 16.21 -7.01
C THR A 333 -2.58 14.82 -6.57
N CYS A 334 -2.53 14.52 -5.27
CA CYS A 334 -3.04 13.26 -4.73
C CYS A 334 -4.55 13.31 -4.45
N HIS A 335 -5.20 14.47 -4.53
CA HIS A 335 -6.62 14.60 -4.21
C HIS A 335 -7.47 14.11 -5.38
N GLY A 336 -8.66 13.64 -5.07
CA GLY A 336 -9.62 13.23 -6.08
C GLY A 336 -10.73 12.38 -5.50
N SER A 337 -11.89 12.40 -6.15
CA SER A 337 -12.98 11.49 -5.82
C SER A 337 -12.66 10.05 -6.24
N GLN A 338 -11.76 9.86 -7.21
CA GLN A 338 -11.40 8.55 -7.77
C GLN A 338 -10.91 7.57 -6.69
N PHE A 339 -9.97 7.99 -5.83
CA PHE A 339 -9.49 7.14 -4.74
C PHE A 339 -10.61 6.70 -3.79
N VAL A 340 -11.50 7.63 -3.39
CA VAL A 340 -12.62 7.31 -2.50
C VAL A 340 -13.64 6.40 -3.19
N SER A 341 -13.92 6.65 -4.47
CA SER A 341 -14.79 5.78 -5.29
C SER A 341 -14.19 4.38 -5.43
N TRP A 342 -12.88 4.28 -5.64
CA TRP A 342 -12.16 3.02 -5.70
C TRP A 342 -12.24 2.26 -4.37
N LEU A 343 -12.06 2.91 -3.22
CA LEU A 343 -12.24 2.27 -1.92
C LEU A 343 -13.66 1.69 -1.74
N LYS A 344 -14.69 2.46 -2.10
CA LYS A 344 -16.09 2.01 -2.05
C LYS A 344 -16.34 0.84 -3.02
N GLN A 345 -15.72 0.87 -4.18
CA GLN A 345 -15.76 -0.21 -5.15
C GLN A 345 -15.12 -1.48 -4.56
N CYS A 346 -13.97 -1.36 -3.87
CA CYS A 346 -13.35 -2.49 -3.18
C CYS A 346 -14.28 -3.10 -2.13
N VAL A 347 -14.97 -2.30 -1.30
CA VAL A 347 -15.95 -2.83 -0.34
C VAL A 347 -17.08 -3.56 -1.05
N THR A 348 -17.61 -2.99 -2.13
CA THR A 348 -18.68 -3.62 -2.92
C THR A 348 -18.21 -4.94 -3.53
N ASP A 349 -16.97 -4.97 -4.01
CA ASP A 349 -16.38 -6.11 -4.69
C ASP A 349 -15.92 -7.22 -3.75
N TYR A 350 -15.46 -6.89 -2.55
CA TYR A 350 -14.77 -7.84 -1.66
C TYR A 350 -15.40 -7.98 -0.27
N GLY A 351 -16.18 -7.01 0.20
CA GLY A 351 -16.76 -6.99 1.55
C GLY A 351 -17.62 -8.24 1.84
N ASN A 352 -18.38 -8.71 0.85
CA ASN A 352 -19.22 -9.90 0.96
C ASN A 352 -18.48 -11.22 0.68
N GLY A 353 -17.13 -11.22 0.71
CA GLY A 353 -16.31 -12.40 0.44
C GLY A 353 -16.34 -12.87 -1.02
N ARG A 354 -16.85 -12.04 -1.93
CA ARG A 354 -16.87 -12.34 -3.37
C ARG A 354 -15.43 -12.53 -3.87
N LYS A 355 -15.21 -13.66 -4.54
CA LYS A 355 -13.95 -13.99 -5.21
C LYS A 355 -14.08 -13.70 -6.69
N PHE A 356 -13.06 -13.07 -7.26
CA PHE A 356 -12.92 -12.94 -8.71
C PHE A 356 -12.00 -14.05 -9.19
N THR A 357 -12.34 -14.65 -10.33
CA THR A 357 -11.40 -15.55 -10.99
C THR A 357 -10.19 -14.76 -11.48
N GLU A 358 -9.05 -15.43 -11.64
CA GLU A 358 -7.83 -14.82 -12.19
C GLU A 358 -8.10 -14.11 -13.52
N LYS A 359 -8.92 -14.71 -14.39
CA LYS A 359 -9.37 -14.09 -15.65
C LYS A 359 -10.16 -12.79 -15.40
N GLN A 360 -11.15 -12.82 -14.50
CA GLN A 360 -11.95 -11.62 -14.19
C GLN A 360 -11.11 -10.49 -13.61
N THR A 361 -10.13 -10.82 -12.76
CA THR A 361 -9.17 -9.84 -12.23
C THR A 361 -8.38 -9.20 -13.36
N ASN A 362 -7.82 -10.00 -14.28
CA ASN A 362 -7.02 -9.47 -15.39
C ASN A 362 -7.85 -8.77 -16.47
N ASP A 363 -9.10 -9.19 -16.71
CA ASP A 363 -10.02 -8.46 -17.60
C ASP A 363 -10.25 -7.03 -17.06
N ARG A 364 -10.39 -6.88 -15.74
CA ARG A 364 -10.52 -5.57 -15.07
C ARG A 364 -9.25 -4.76 -15.14
N GLU A 365 -8.10 -5.34 -14.78
CA GLU A 365 -6.80 -4.65 -14.87
C GLU A 365 -6.51 -4.21 -16.30
N SER A 366 -6.82 -5.04 -17.29
CA SER A 366 -6.72 -4.69 -18.71
C SER A 366 -7.63 -3.51 -19.08
N ALA A 367 -8.85 -3.44 -18.52
CA ALA A 367 -9.78 -2.34 -18.79
C ALA A 367 -9.29 -0.97 -18.27
N LEU A 368 -8.41 -0.95 -17.26
CA LEU A 368 -7.82 0.26 -16.68
C LEU A 368 -6.58 0.76 -17.44
N ARG A 369 -6.03 -0.03 -18.36
CA ARG A 369 -4.84 0.34 -19.13
C ARG A 369 -5.15 1.38 -20.19
N PRO A 370 -4.24 2.31 -20.55
CA PRO A 370 -4.43 3.17 -21.72
C PRO A 370 -4.74 2.37 -23.00
N SER A 371 -5.51 2.94 -23.93
CA SER A 371 -5.81 2.28 -25.21
C SER A 371 -4.54 2.06 -26.05
N SER A 372 -3.52 2.91 -25.90
CA SER A 372 -2.21 2.79 -26.56
C SER A 372 -1.54 1.43 -26.31
N ILE A 373 -1.74 0.85 -25.12
CA ILE A 373 -1.19 -0.46 -24.75
C ILE A 373 -2.19 -1.61 -24.90
N ARG A 374 -3.48 -1.31 -25.14
CA ARG A 374 -4.53 -2.31 -25.38
C ARG A 374 -4.62 -2.66 -26.86
N GLY A 375 -4.05 -3.81 -27.25
CA GLY A 375 -4.40 -4.47 -28.51
C GLY A 375 -3.94 -3.77 -29.79
N ILE A 376 -3.05 -2.78 -29.70
CA ILE A 376 -2.35 -2.26 -30.89
C ILE A 376 -1.15 -3.19 -31.12
N GLU A 377 -1.04 -3.77 -32.33
CA GLU A 377 0.27 -4.24 -32.80
C GLU A 377 1.23 -3.06 -32.64
N PRO A 378 2.28 -3.17 -31.81
CA PRO A 378 3.24 -2.08 -31.65
C PRO A 378 3.63 -1.62 -33.04
N ALA A 379 3.61 -0.30 -33.27
CA ALA A 379 4.32 0.25 -34.41
C ALA A 379 5.66 -0.47 -34.46
N THR A 380 6.00 -1.08 -35.60
CA THR A 380 7.32 -1.70 -35.80
C THR A 380 8.31 -0.78 -35.12
N PRO A 381 9.20 -1.23 -34.21
CA PRO A 381 10.16 -0.36 -33.54
C PRO A 381 11.01 0.31 -34.61
N GLY A 382 10.46 1.40 -35.13
CA GLY A 382 11.10 2.30 -36.05
C GLY A 382 12.21 2.82 -35.21
N THR A 383 13.41 2.75 -35.76
CA THR A 383 14.58 3.51 -35.34
C THR A 383 14.10 4.67 -34.50
N VAL A 384 14.28 4.60 -33.18
CA VAL A 384 14.06 5.76 -32.33
C VAL A 384 15.05 6.76 -32.89
N GLN A 385 14.62 7.57 -33.85
CA GLN A 385 15.31 8.76 -34.23
C GLN A 385 15.24 9.55 -32.95
N HIS A 386 16.33 9.54 -32.19
CA HIS A 386 16.62 10.62 -31.29
C HIS A 386 16.39 11.87 -32.11
N ASP A 387 15.26 12.53 -31.89
CA ASP A 387 15.01 13.83 -32.44
C ASP A 387 15.62 14.79 -31.42
N PRO A 388 16.87 15.28 -31.62
CA PRO A 388 17.53 16.16 -30.66
C PRO A 388 16.79 17.50 -30.48
N ALA A 389 15.72 17.77 -31.25
CA ALA A 389 15.02 19.04 -31.28
C ALA A 389 13.96 19.25 -30.18
N LEU A 390 13.56 18.23 -29.41
CA LEU A 390 12.46 18.36 -28.43
C LEU A 390 12.87 18.74 -26.99
N HIS A 391 14.16 18.94 -26.70
CA HIS A 391 14.64 19.36 -25.38
C HIS A 391 15.10 20.81 -25.26
N ALA A 392 14.87 21.65 -26.27
CA ALA A 392 15.23 23.07 -26.23
C ALA A 392 14.00 23.98 -26.10
N ASN A 393 13.18 23.84 -25.05
CA ASN A 393 12.29 24.95 -24.68
C ASN A 393 11.78 24.90 -23.23
N THR A 394 12.68 25.02 -22.25
CA THR A 394 12.32 25.57 -20.93
C THR A 394 13.55 26.20 -20.26
N GLN A 395 14.04 27.32 -20.81
CA GLN A 395 14.90 28.23 -20.07
C GLN A 395 14.16 29.55 -19.84
N SER A 396 13.78 29.75 -18.58
CA SER A 396 13.33 31.03 -18.07
C SER A 396 14.44 32.06 -18.19
N THR A 397 14.23 33.07 -19.03
CA THR A 397 15.03 34.29 -19.05
C THR A 397 14.86 35.04 -17.73
N SER A 398 15.92 35.09 -16.91
CA SER A 398 16.04 36.08 -15.84
C SER A 398 17.45 36.71 -15.82
N SER A 399 17.43 38.03 -16.06
CA SER A 399 18.39 39.07 -15.66
C SER A 399 19.88 38.96 -16.06
N SER A 400 20.40 40.00 -16.74
CA SER A 400 21.01 41.15 -16.03
C SER A 400 21.75 42.08 -17.00
N SER A 401 21.22 43.30 -17.16
CA SER A 401 21.96 44.44 -17.72
C SER A 401 22.75 45.09 -16.59
N ARG A 402 24.08 45.08 -16.71
CA ARG A 402 25.02 45.86 -15.91
C ARG A 402 24.80 47.37 -16.15
N GLY A 403 24.51 48.10 -15.08
CA GLY A 403 24.64 49.55 -15.02
C GLY A 403 25.47 49.90 -13.79
N ALA A 404 26.72 50.31 -14.01
CA ALA A 404 27.57 50.88 -12.99
C ALA A 404 27.13 52.33 -12.74
N ASN A 405 27.04 52.74 -11.47
CA ASN A 405 27.37 54.10 -11.05
C ASN A 405 27.69 54.10 -9.55
N THR A 406 28.95 54.45 -9.29
CA THR A 406 29.53 54.92 -8.04
C THR A 406 28.96 56.29 -7.68
N VAL A 407 28.45 56.47 -6.46
CA VAL A 407 28.61 57.71 -5.70
C VAL A 407 28.78 57.37 -4.22
N GLU A 408 29.86 57.94 -3.70
CA GLU A 408 30.41 57.94 -2.37
C GLU A 408 29.57 58.79 -1.38
N VAL A 409 29.87 58.68 -0.09
CA VAL A 409 29.84 59.74 0.96
C VAL A 409 29.22 59.22 2.27
N ALA A 410 30.14 59.01 3.24
CA ALA A 410 30.13 59.43 4.65
C ALA A 410 28.93 59.12 5.56
N ALA A 411 29.04 58.99 6.87
CA ALA A 411 30.09 58.80 7.87
C ALA A 411 29.33 58.83 9.22
N ARG A 412 29.96 58.31 10.28
CA ARG A 412 29.59 58.44 11.71
C ARG A 412 28.33 57.65 12.12
N GLY A 413 28.30 56.92 13.22
CA GLY A 413 29.25 56.78 14.33
C GLY A 413 28.46 56.41 15.58
N GLN A 414 29.09 55.64 16.48
CA GLN A 414 28.77 55.52 17.92
C GLN A 414 27.37 54.93 18.26
N SER A 415 27.09 54.32 19.39
CA SER A 415 27.80 53.68 20.49
C SER A 415 26.68 53.13 21.40
N SER A 416 26.89 51.97 22.01
CA SER A 416 26.43 51.57 23.36
C SER A 416 25.01 51.94 23.85
N SER A 417 24.26 50.93 24.31
CA SER A 417 24.06 50.64 25.76
C SER A 417 22.70 50.01 26.09
N THR A 418 22.80 48.93 26.87
CA THR A 418 21.94 48.44 27.96
C THR A 418 20.77 49.34 28.43
N SER A 419 19.57 48.76 28.64
CA SER A 419 19.05 48.46 30.00
C SER A 419 17.61 47.90 30.05
N SER A 420 17.48 46.82 30.83
CA SER A 420 16.51 46.61 31.93
C SER A 420 15.00 46.37 31.72
N ARG A 421 14.55 45.32 32.44
CA ARG A 421 13.36 45.19 33.31
C ARG A 421 11.94 45.44 32.76
N ARG A 422 11.09 44.40 32.85
CA ARG A 422 10.11 44.27 33.96
C ARG A 422 9.41 42.90 33.97
N ALA A 423 9.32 42.35 35.19
CA ALA A 423 8.41 41.29 35.57
C ALA A 423 6.98 41.84 35.73
N ASN A 424 5.98 40.97 35.62
CA ASN A 424 4.76 41.05 36.44
C ASN A 424 4.11 39.67 36.59
N THR A 425 4.02 39.28 37.85
CA THR A 425 3.25 38.18 38.43
C THR A 425 1.89 38.73 38.84
N ILE A 426 0.78 38.03 38.58
CA ILE A 426 -0.45 38.13 39.38
C ILE A 426 -1.07 36.73 39.50
N GLU A 427 -1.11 36.23 40.73
CA GLU A 427 -2.00 35.18 41.23
C GLU A 427 -3.44 35.68 41.33
N ALA A 428 -4.43 34.80 41.18
CA ALA A 428 -5.45 34.57 42.22
C ALA A 428 -6.48 33.51 41.79
N ALA A 429 -6.72 32.58 42.71
CA ALA A 429 -7.72 31.54 42.68
C ALA A 429 -9.14 32.08 42.90
N SER A 430 -10.16 31.30 42.49
CA SER A 430 -11.35 31.08 43.33
C SER A 430 -12.16 29.87 42.89
N ARG A 431 -12.68 29.19 43.91
CA ARG A 431 -13.51 27.98 43.92
C ARG A 431 -14.95 28.29 43.50
N GLY A 432 -15.67 27.27 43.03
CA GLY A 432 -17.12 27.32 42.86
C GLY A 432 -17.74 25.95 42.58
N THR A 433 -17.98 25.18 43.63
CA THR A 433 -18.89 24.02 43.68
C THR A 433 -20.33 24.46 43.45
N SER A 434 -21.13 23.68 42.70
CA SER A 434 -22.56 23.48 42.97
C SER A 434 -23.10 22.24 42.27
N SER A 435 -23.73 21.41 43.10
CA SER A 435 -24.58 20.27 42.81
C SER A 435 -25.91 20.68 42.17
N ARG A 436 -26.53 19.78 41.41
CA ARG A 436 -28.00 19.77 41.26
C ARG A 436 -28.50 18.37 40.90
N THR A 437 -29.42 17.90 41.72
CA THR A 437 -30.15 16.63 41.63
C THR A 437 -31.61 16.91 41.24
N ALA A 438 -32.21 15.97 40.51
CA ALA A 438 -33.64 15.68 40.32
C ALA A 438 -34.54 16.72 39.60
N GLN A 439 -35.24 16.27 38.56
CA GLN A 439 -36.63 15.78 38.67
C GLN A 439 -37.20 15.36 37.31
N SER A 440 -37.94 14.26 37.37
CA SER A 440 -38.83 13.69 36.37
C SER A 440 -40.04 14.57 36.07
N THR A 441 -40.47 14.62 34.81
CA THR A 441 -41.90 14.74 34.47
C THR A 441 -42.26 13.88 33.27
N SER A 442 -43.29 13.08 33.47
CA SER A 442 -44.04 12.29 32.52
C SER A 442 -44.97 13.16 31.67
N SER A 443 -45.15 12.82 30.39
CA SER A 443 -46.42 13.09 29.71
C SER A 443 -46.76 11.96 28.73
N SER A 444 -47.99 11.50 28.91
CA SER A 444 -48.71 10.46 28.20
C SER A 444 -49.36 11.00 26.92
N SER A 445 -49.42 10.18 25.87
CA SER A 445 -50.51 10.28 24.88
C SER A 445 -50.95 8.88 24.44
N ARG A 446 -52.25 8.64 24.66
CA ARG A 446 -53.06 7.49 24.27
C ARG A 446 -53.14 7.32 22.75
N GLY A 447 -53.27 6.08 22.33
CA GLY A 447 -53.82 5.68 21.03
C GLY A 447 -54.21 4.20 21.10
N ALA A 448 -55.47 3.93 21.42
CA ALA A 448 -56.06 2.60 21.45
C ALA A 448 -56.73 2.29 20.09
N ASN A 449 -56.72 1.02 19.69
CA ASN A 449 -57.83 0.30 19.02
C ASN A 449 -57.49 -1.21 19.05
N THR A 450 -58.18 -2.00 19.88
CA THR A 450 -59.26 -2.97 19.53
C THR A 450 -58.79 -4.13 18.62
N VAL A 451 -58.49 -5.30 19.18
CA VAL A 451 -59.37 -6.47 19.45
C VAL A 451 -59.81 -7.19 18.18
N GLU A 452 -59.28 -8.39 17.96
CA GLU A 452 -60.10 -9.59 17.75
C GLU A 452 -59.32 -10.85 18.07
N ALA A 453 -59.94 -11.69 18.90
CA ALA A 453 -59.48 -13.01 19.29
C ALA A 453 -60.33 -14.04 18.56
N THR A 454 -59.75 -15.14 18.10
CA THR A 454 -60.50 -16.39 18.02
C THR A 454 -59.62 -17.59 18.37
N THR A 455 -60.25 -18.42 19.18
CA THR A 455 -59.82 -19.52 20.03
C THR A 455 -59.73 -20.88 19.34
N ARG A 456 -58.97 -21.77 20.00
CA ARG A 456 -59.12 -23.26 20.10
C ARG A 456 -58.89 -24.08 18.81
N GLY A 457 -58.29 -25.26 18.86
CA GLY A 457 -58.12 -26.16 19.99
C GLY A 457 -57.15 -27.32 19.72
N THR A 458 -56.97 -28.05 20.82
CA THR A 458 -56.19 -29.24 21.14
C THR A 458 -56.47 -30.48 20.29
N SER A 459 -55.45 -31.32 20.02
CA SER A 459 -55.28 -32.67 20.63
C SER A 459 -54.50 -33.68 19.76
N SER A 460 -53.48 -34.27 20.41
CA SER A 460 -53.08 -35.69 20.47
C SER A 460 -52.60 -36.51 19.25
N ARG A 461 -51.39 -37.09 19.44
CA ARG A 461 -50.91 -38.48 19.18
C ARG A 461 -51.18 -39.08 17.78
N THR A 462 -50.21 -39.64 17.05
CA THR A 462 -49.52 -40.91 17.35
C THR A 462 -48.40 -41.12 16.32
N ALA A 463 -47.38 -41.89 16.71
CA ALA A 463 -46.19 -42.28 15.97
C ALA A 463 -46.44 -42.95 14.61
N GLN A 464 -45.51 -42.75 13.67
CA GLN A 464 -44.92 -43.84 12.89
C GLN A 464 -43.60 -43.43 12.23
N SER A 465 -42.65 -44.35 12.31
CA SER A 465 -41.33 -44.37 11.71
C SER A 465 -41.34 -44.18 10.20
N THR A 466 -40.34 -43.49 9.66
CA THR A 466 -39.53 -44.04 8.56
C THR A 466 -38.20 -43.29 8.47
N SER A 467 -37.17 -44.09 8.25
CA SER A 467 -35.78 -43.78 7.99
C SER A 467 -35.56 -42.97 6.71
N SER A 468 -34.71 -41.95 6.78
CA SER A 468 -33.76 -41.68 5.68
C SER A 468 -32.57 -40.88 6.21
N SER A 469 -31.42 -41.48 5.99
CA SER A 469 -30.08 -40.99 6.22
C SER A 469 -29.78 -39.70 5.44
N SER A 470 -28.89 -38.88 6.02
CA SER A 470 -27.59 -38.50 5.44
C SER A 470 -27.23 -37.01 5.56
N ARG A 471 -25.97 -36.82 5.97
CA ARG A 471 -25.11 -35.63 5.86
C ARG A 471 -25.30 -34.52 6.91
N GLY A 472 -24.76 -34.81 8.09
CA GLY A 472 -24.21 -33.80 8.98
C GLY A 472 -23.08 -33.04 8.29
N ALA A 473 -23.14 -31.71 8.37
CA ALA A 473 -22.10 -30.80 7.96
C ALA A 473 -20.94 -30.89 8.95
N ASN A 474 -19.87 -31.57 8.55
CA ASN A 474 -18.59 -31.50 9.25
C ASN A 474 -17.91 -30.16 8.90
N ILE A 475 -17.74 -29.31 9.89
CA ILE A 475 -16.77 -28.23 9.88
C ILE A 475 -15.39 -28.90 9.87
N VAL A 476 -14.73 -28.88 8.71
CA VAL A 476 -13.34 -29.32 8.57
C VAL A 476 -12.45 -28.17 9.03
N GLU A 477 -11.91 -28.28 10.24
CA GLU A 477 -10.71 -27.54 10.63
C GLU A 477 -9.59 -27.88 9.66
N ALA A 478 -9.12 -26.87 8.92
CA ALA A 478 -7.93 -26.99 8.08
C ALA A 478 -6.72 -27.19 8.99
N ARG A 479 -6.23 -28.42 9.08
CA ARG A 479 -4.89 -28.71 9.62
C ARG A 479 -3.85 -28.07 8.69
N PRO A 480 -2.83 -27.36 9.22
CA PRO A 480 -1.70 -26.92 8.42
C PRO A 480 -0.96 -28.17 7.94
N GLY A 481 -0.96 -28.41 6.63
CA GLY A 481 -0.12 -29.43 6.02
C GLY A 481 1.33 -28.99 6.08
N ASP A 482 2.20 -29.92 6.48
CA ASP A 482 3.65 -29.80 6.46
C ASP A 482 4.14 -29.33 5.09
N VAL A 483 4.66 -28.10 5.06
CA VAL A 483 5.55 -27.62 4.01
C VAL A 483 6.87 -27.28 4.68
N SER A 484 7.63 -28.32 5.03
CA SER A 484 8.98 -28.19 5.57
C SER A 484 9.98 -28.10 4.43
N TYR A 485 10.15 -26.90 3.87
CA TYR A 485 11.40 -26.47 3.23
C TYR A 485 11.40 -24.95 3.24
N ALA A 486 11.90 -24.36 4.32
CA ALA A 486 12.35 -22.97 4.28
C ALA A 486 13.73 -22.98 3.63
N PRO A 487 13.91 -22.51 2.39
CA PRO A 487 15.25 -22.28 1.87
C PRO A 487 15.89 -21.18 2.73
N THR A 488 17.15 -21.38 3.12
CA THR A 488 18.01 -20.34 3.67
C THR A 488 18.16 -19.25 2.59
N TYR A 489 17.40 -18.17 2.72
CA TYR A 489 17.49 -17.01 1.84
C TYR A 489 18.74 -16.21 2.23
N THR A 490 19.71 -16.14 1.34
CA THR A 490 20.66 -15.04 1.31
C THR A 490 20.05 -13.97 0.42
N GLU A 491 19.44 -12.95 1.03
CA GLU A 491 19.04 -11.74 0.31
C GLU A 491 20.32 -11.09 -0.27
N SER A 492 20.44 -11.09 -1.59
CA SER A 492 21.37 -10.22 -2.29
C SER A 492 20.86 -8.78 -2.20
N ASP A 493 21.79 -7.86 -1.98
CA ASP A 493 21.61 -6.46 -1.62
C ASP A 493 20.56 -5.68 -2.43
N ILE A 494 19.36 -5.49 -1.86
CA ILE A 494 18.52 -4.34 -2.24
C ILE A 494 19.23 -3.08 -1.68
N SER A 495 20.17 -2.54 -2.44
CA SER A 495 20.93 -1.35 -2.06
C SER A 495 20.08 -0.09 -2.24
N TRP A 496 19.48 0.39 -1.15
CA TRP A 496 19.00 1.78 -1.07
C TRP A 496 20.14 2.78 -0.81
N SER A 497 21.39 2.30 -0.72
CA SER A 497 22.59 3.05 -0.36
C SER A 497 23.36 3.63 -1.54
N THR A 498 22.95 3.40 -2.80
CA THR A 498 23.70 3.83 -4.00
C THR A 498 23.35 5.23 -4.53
N LEU A 499 22.38 5.95 -3.95
CA LEU A 499 22.14 7.35 -4.34
C LEU A 499 22.95 8.29 -3.43
N PRO A 500 23.68 9.28 -3.98
CA PRO A 500 24.50 10.20 -3.20
C PRO A 500 23.66 10.93 -2.14
N ARG A 501 24.23 11.04 -0.94
CA ARG A 501 23.64 11.69 0.24
C ARG A 501 23.34 13.16 0.03
#